data_AF-A0A2D6MBT1-F1
#
_entry.id   AF-A0A2D6MBT1-F1
#
_cell.length_a   1.000
_cell.length_b   1.000
_cell.length_c   1.000
_cell.angle_alpha   90.00
_cell.angle_beta   90.00
_cell.angle_gamma   90.00
#
_symmetry.space_group_name_H-M   'P 1'
#
loop_
_entity.id
_entity.type
_entity.pdbx_description
1 polymer ?
#
loop_
_entity_poly.entity_id
_entity_poly.type
_entity_poly.pdbx_seq_one_letter_code
_entity_poly.pdbx_strand_id
1 'polypeptide(L)'
;MSSCSSWPKLTQVEVQTVEIERNIPLQNRPRQLDMLSIKWYVVTPENFEEFKKRFADENGDLVGYVLSVRDYETLALNMAEIKRYIEQQKQIIIYYEKALSEKEE
;
A
#
# COMPACT_ATOMS: atom_id res chain seq x y z
N MET A 1 25.43 -50.61 58.51
CA MET A 1 24.72 -50.45 57.23
C MET A 1 23.34 -49.88 57.50
N SER A 2 23.23 -48.55 57.63
CA SER A 2 21.92 -47.89 57.75
C SER A 2 22.01 -46.46 57.25
N SER A 3 20.92 -46.02 56.63
CA SER A 3 20.38 -44.67 56.68
C SER A 3 20.93 -43.62 55.70
N CYS A 4 20.44 -43.67 54.46
CA CYS A 4 20.24 -42.51 53.59
C CYS A 4 19.01 -42.78 52.72
N SER A 5 17.80 -42.53 53.21
CA SER A 5 16.56 -42.78 52.44
C SER A 5 15.43 -41.78 52.71
N SER A 6 15.72 -40.57 53.20
CA SER A 6 14.67 -39.62 53.59
C SER A 6 14.88 -38.18 53.12
N TRP A 7 15.36 -37.98 51.89
CA TRP A 7 15.12 -36.68 51.24
C TRP A 7 13.76 -36.70 50.55
N PRO A 8 12.81 -35.82 50.95
CA PRO A 8 11.58 -35.65 50.19
C PRO A 8 11.97 -35.14 48.80
N LYS A 9 11.44 -35.79 47.75
CA LYS A 9 11.64 -35.36 46.37
C LYS A 9 11.21 -33.90 46.28
N LEU A 10 12.16 -33.01 45.99
CA LEU A 10 11.91 -31.60 45.71
C LEU A 10 10.78 -31.52 44.67
N THR A 11 9.73 -30.76 44.98
CA THR A 11 8.60 -30.54 44.06
C THR A 11 9.16 -30.02 42.75
N GLN A 12 9.11 -30.83 41.70
CA GLN A 12 9.61 -30.44 40.39
C GLN A 12 8.62 -29.41 39.84
N VAL A 13 9.05 -28.15 39.81
CA VAL A 13 8.29 -27.08 39.17
C VAL A 13 8.43 -27.30 37.66
N GLU A 14 7.49 -28.06 37.09
CA GLU A 14 7.35 -28.19 35.64
C GLU A 14 6.82 -26.88 35.08
N VAL A 15 7.71 -26.10 34.47
CA VAL A 15 7.34 -24.89 33.74
C VAL A 15 6.70 -25.34 32.43
N GLN A 16 5.37 -25.46 32.43
CA GLN A 16 4.60 -25.70 31.21
C GLN A 16 4.48 -24.38 30.45
N THR A 17 5.21 -24.25 29.34
CA THR A 17 5.01 -23.18 28.37
C THR A 17 3.69 -23.40 27.66
N VAL A 18 2.66 -22.64 28.05
CA VAL A 18 1.39 -22.58 27.31
C VAL A 18 1.60 -21.63 26.14
N GLU A 19 1.51 -22.15 24.93
CA GLU A 19 1.51 -21.32 23.73
C GLU A 19 0.15 -20.64 23.61
N ILE A 20 0.13 -19.31 23.85
CA ILE A 20 -1.08 -18.51 23.68
C ILE A 20 -1.12 -18.04 22.23
N GLU A 21 -2.06 -18.56 21.46
CA GLU A 21 -2.29 -18.07 20.10
C GLU A 21 -2.82 -16.64 20.13
N ARG A 22 -2.08 -15.73 19.48
CA ARG A 22 -2.52 -14.35 19.29
C ARG A 22 -3.52 -14.29 18.14
N ASN A 23 -4.79 -14.05 18.46
CA ASN A 23 -5.81 -13.71 17.48
C ASN A 23 -5.61 -12.25 17.01
N ILE A 24 -5.05 -12.08 15.82
CA ILE A 24 -4.83 -10.77 15.19
C ILE A 24 -5.94 -10.56 14.17
N PRO A 25 -6.88 -9.62 14.40
CA PRO A 25 -7.99 -9.41 13.49
C PRO A 25 -7.49 -8.80 12.17
N LEU A 26 -7.82 -9.45 11.05
CA LEU A 26 -7.56 -8.93 9.72
C LEU A 26 -8.35 -7.63 9.51
N GLN A 27 -7.68 -6.59 9.04
CA GLN A 27 -8.31 -5.30 8.76
C GLN A 27 -8.89 -5.31 7.35
N ASN A 28 -10.03 -4.63 7.17
CA ASN A 28 -10.62 -4.48 5.84
C ASN A 28 -9.70 -3.66 4.92
N ARG A 29 -9.65 -4.08 3.64
CA ARG A 29 -8.88 -3.36 2.62
C ARG A 29 -9.47 -1.97 2.36
N PRO A 30 -8.63 -0.99 2.00
CA PRO A 30 -9.11 0.34 1.65
C PRO A 30 -10.00 0.28 0.41
N ARG A 31 -10.86 1.29 0.26
CA ARG A 31 -11.67 1.46 -0.95
C ARG A 31 -10.76 1.49 -2.18
N GLN A 32 -11.17 0.79 -3.23
CA GLN A 32 -10.45 0.79 -4.50
C GLN A 32 -10.38 2.21 -5.07
N LEU A 33 -9.28 2.50 -5.79
CA LEU A 33 -9.14 3.76 -6.49
C LEU A 33 -10.10 3.79 -7.68
N ASP A 34 -10.85 4.87 -7.79
CA ASP A 34 -11.61 5.21 -8.99
C ASP A 34 -10.96 6.44 -9.62
N MET A 35 -10.49 6.30 -10.86
CA MET A 35 -9.69 7.32 -11.53
C MET A 35 -10.58 8.14 -12.45
N LEU A 36 -10.60 9.46 -12.25
CA LEU A 36 -11.30 10.37 -13.14
C LEU A 36 -10.57 10.48 -14.50
N SER A 37 -11.33 10.58 -15.58
CA SER A 37 -10.77 10.78 -16.92
C SER A 37 -10.28 12.21 -17.09
N ILE A 38 -9.02 12.36 -17.53
CA ILE A 38 -8.42 13.66 -17.82
C ILE A 38 -8.13 13.72 -19.34
N LYS A 39 -8.51 14.82 -19.99
CA LYS A 39 -8.16 15.10 -21.38
C LYS A 39 -6.91 15.99 -21.42
N TRP A 40 -5.96 15.62 -22.27
CA TRP A 40 -4.71 16.35 -22.45
C TRP A 40 -4.73 17.08 -23.80
N TYR A 41 -4.29 18.34 -23.80
CA TYR A 41 -4.14 19.14 -25.01
C TYR A 41 -2.66 19.46 -25.21
N VAL A 42 -2.12 19.16 -26.39
CA VAL A 42 -0.76 19.53 -26.79
C VAL A 42 -0.86 20.79 -27.65
N VAL A 43 -0.30 21.88 -27.14
CA VAL A 43 -0.46 23.21 -27.73
C VAL A 43 0.91 23.72 -28.17
N THR A 44 0.99 24.14 -29.43
CA THR A 44 2.16 24.76 -30.05
C THR A 44 1.78 26.16 -30.53
N PRO A 45 2.75 27.02 -30.87
CA PRO A 45 2.44 28.35 -31.41
C PRO A 45 1.56 28.28 -32.67
N GLU A 46 1.71 27.23 -33.47
CA GLU A 46 0.99 27.03 -34.74
C GLU A 46 -0.50 26.73 -34.53
N ASN A 47 -0.87 26.03 -33.44
CA ASN A 47 -2.24 25.60 -33.18
C ASN A 47 -2.95 26.42 -32.09
N PHE A 48 -2.28 27.40 -31.49
CA PHE A 48 -2.77 28.11 -30.31
C PHE A 48 -4.09 28.85 -30.54
N GLU A 49 -4.25 29.50 -31.71
CA GLU A 49 -5.48 30.25 -32.03
C GLU A 49 -6.69 29.32 -32.19
N GLU A 50 -6.52 28.21 -32.91
CA GLU A 50 -7.58 27.21 -33.07
C GLU A 50 -7.92 26.54 -31.74
N PHE A 51 -6.90 26.20 -30.95
CA PHE A 51 -7.06 25.64 -29.62
C PHE A 51 -7.86 26.57 -28.71
N LYS A 52 -7.52 27.86 -28.65
CA LYS A 52 -8.26 28.85 -27.84
C LYS A 52 -9.74 28.88 -28.18
N LYS A 53 -10.06 28.93 -29.48
CA LYS A 53 -11.45 28.98 -29.94
C LYS A 53 -12.20 27.71 -29.53
N ARG A 54 -11.66 26.53 -29.85
CA ARG A 54 -12.28 25.25 -29.50
C ARG A 54 -12.43 25.05 -27.99
N PHE A 55 -11.40 25.40 -27.22
CA PHE A 55 -11.44 25.26 -25.77
C PHE A 55 -12.49 26.17 -25.15
N ALA A 56 -12.62 27.41 -25.64
CA ALA A 56 -13.63 28.35 -25.18
C ALA A 56 -15.06 27.89 -25.49
N ASP A 57 -15.28 27.36 -26.69
CA ASP A 57 -16.59 26.81 -27.10
C ASP A 57 -17.00 25.60 -26.23
N GLU A 58 -16.03 24.77 -25.81
CA GLU A 58 -16.28 23.55 -25.02
C GLU A 58 -16.31 23.78 -23.50
N ASN A 59 -15.46 24.65 -22.96
CA ASN A 59 -15.14 24.72 -21.54
C ASN A 59 -15.22 26.14 -20.93
N GLY A 60 -15.41 27.19 -21.74
CA GLY A 60 -15.41 28.58 -21.28
C GLY A 60 -14.00 29.20 -21.17
N ASP A 61 -13.78 30.05 -20.18
CA ASP A 61 -12.54 30.83 -20.09
C ASP A 61 -11.28 29.95 -20.04
N LEU A 62 -10.27 30.32 -20.85
CA LEU A 62 -9.00 29.61 -20.89
C LEU A 62 -8.16 29.93 -19.64
N VAL A 63 -8.03 28.94 -18.75
CA VAL A 63 -7.10 28.95 -17.62
C VAL A 63 -6.16 27.75 -17.77
N GLY A 64 -4.86 28.01 -17.77
CA GLY A 64 -3.84 26.99 -17.99
C GLY A 64 -2.96 26.76 -16.77
N TYR A 65 -2.77 25.49 -16.41
CA TYR A 65 -1.63 25.06 -15.61
C TYR A 65 -0.53 24.61 -16.58
N VAL A 66 0.66 25.19 -16.46
CA VAL A 66 1.76 24.96 -17.39
C VAL A 66 2.89 24.22 -16.70
N LEU A 67 3.35 23.15 -17.34
CA LEU A 67 4.50 22.35 -16.94
C LEU A 67 5.47 22.31 -18.13
N SER A 68 6.77 22.32 -17.86
CA SER A 68 7.74 22.01 -18.91
C SER A 68 7.62 20.53 -19.30
N VAL A 69 8.02 20.18 -20.53
CA VAL A 69 8.03 18.78 -20.98
C VAL A 69 8.86 17.90 -20.03
N ARG A 70 9.99 18.43 -19.55
CA ARG A 70 10.87 17.73 -18.60
C ARG A 70 10.22 17.53 -17.23
N ASP A 71 9.46 18.51 -16.74
CA ASP A 71 8.74 18.36 -15.47
C ASP A 71 7.58 17.39 -15.59
N TYR A 72 6.91 17.35 -16.75
CA TYR A 72 5.90 16.32 -17.04
C TYR A 72 6.49 14.91 -17.04
N GLU A 73 7.65 14.70 -17.67
CA GLU A 73 8.37 13.42 -17.60
C GLU A 73 8.73 13.05 -16.15
N THR A 74 9.20 14.03 -15.38
CA THR A 74 9.53 13.84 -13.95
C THR A 74 8.29 13.44 -13.14
N LEU A 75 7.14 14.07 -13.38
CA LEU A 75 5.87 13.68 -12.76
C LEU A 75 5.45 12.26 -13.12
N ALA A 76 5.60 11.87 -14.38
CA ALA A 76 5.30 10.51 -14.82
C ALA A 76 6.21 9.47 -14.13
N LEU A 77 7.50 9.76 -13.98
CA LEU A 77 8.44 8.91 -13.24
C LEU A 77 8.08 8.82 -11.76
N ASN A 78 7.74 9.94 -11.12
CA ASN A 78 7.30 9.96 -9.73
C ASN A 78 6.01 9.14 -9.53
N MET A 79 5.06 9.22 -10.47
CA MET A 79 3.83 8.42 -10.41
C MET A 79 4.13 6.93 -10.55
N ALA A 80 5.06 6.54 -11.42
CA ALA A 80 5.50 5.16 -11.55
C ALA A 80 6.14 4.65 -10.25
N GLU A 81 6.93 5.49 -9.58
CA GLU A 81 7.57 5.16 -8.30
C GLU A 81 6.55 5.00 -7.17
N ILE A 82 5.55 5.89 -7.10
CA ILE A 82 4.43 5.78 -6.15
C ILE A 82 3.67 4.47 -6.38
N LYS A 83 3.35 4.14 -7.64
CA LYS A 83 2.69 2.89 -7.99
C LYS A 83 3.50 1.68 -7.51
N ARG A 84 4.81 1.66 -7.81
CA ARG A 84 5.73 0.60 -7.39
C ARG A 84 5.73 0.44 -5.87
N TYR A 85 5.80 1.55 -5.14
CA TYR A 85 5.80 1.56 -3.68
C TYR A 85 4.49 0.98 -3.09
N ILE A 86 3.33 1.40 -3.61
CA ILE A 86 2.02 0.89 -3.17
C ILE A 86 1.89 -0.61 -3.46
N GLU A 87 2.34 -1.07 -4.63
CA GLU A 87 2.30 -2.49 -4.98
C GLU A 87 3.15 -3.34 -4.03
N GLN A 88 4.35 -2.87 -3.68
CA GLN A 88 5.23 -3.55 -2.72
C GLN A 88 4.59 -3.64 -1.33
N GLN A 89 4.03 -2.53 -0.83
CA GLN A 89 3.30 -2.55 0.44
C GLN A 89 2.13 -3.53 0.42
N LYS A 90 1.37 -3.57 -0.68
CA LYS A 90 0.27 -4.51 -0.85
C LYS A 90 0.74 -5.97 -0.78
N GLN A 91 1.89 -6.31 -1.35
CA GLN A 91 2.45 -7.67 -1.24
C GLN A 91 2.81 -8.03 0.20
N ILE A 92 3.36 -7.09 0.97
CA ILE A 92 3.66 -7.29 2.40
C ILE A 92 2.37 -7.57 3.18
N ILE A 93 1.31 -6.78 2.94
CA ILE A 93 0.01 -7.00 3.59
C ILE A 93 -0.52 -8.40 3.25
N ILE A 94 -0.52 -8.78 1.96
CA ILE A 94 -0.98 -10.10 1.51
C ILE A 94 -0.16 -11.23 2.17
N TYR A 95 1.15 -11.06 2.31
CA TYR A 95 2.01 -12.05 2.95
C TYR A 95 1.60 -12.28 4.41
N TYR A 96 1.39 -11.22 5.19
CA TYR A 96 0.93 -11.35 6.58
C TYR A 96 -0.50 -11.85 6.70
N GLU A 97 -1.41 -11.42 5.81
CA GLU A 97 -2.77 -11.96 5.75
C GLU A 97 -2.73 -13.49 5.55
N LYS A 98 -1.91 -13.98 4.61
CA LYS A 98 -1.75 -15.42 4.36
C LYS A 98 -1.15 -16.17 5.55
N ALA A 99 -0.08 -15.64 6.14
CA ALA A 99 0.58 -16.25 7.30
C ALA A 99 -0.34 -16.31 8.54
N LEU A 100 -1.34 -15.44 8.65
CA LEU A 100 -2.36 -15.48 9.69
C LEU A 100 -3.50 -16.45 9.36
N SER A 101 -3.86 -16.61 8.08
CA SER A 101 -4.91 -17.56 7.65
C SER A 101 -4.46 -19.02 7.61
N GLU A 102 -3.17 -19.28 7.41
CA GLU A 102 -2.60 -20.65 7.30
C GLU A 102 -2.36 -21.32 8.67
N LYS A 103 -3.13 -20.94 9.70
CA LYS A 103 -3.04 -21.49 11.08
C LYS A 103 -4.18 -22.43 11.47
N GLU A 104 -4.93 -22.96 10.51
CA GLU A 104 -5.85 -24.07 10.79
C GLU A 104 -5.10 -25.40 10.60
N GLU A 105 -5.00 -26.18 11.69
CA GLU A 105 -4.46 -27.56 11.72
C GLU A 105 -5.12 -28.50 10.70
#